data_AF-A0A8T1UID9-F1
#
_entry.id   AF-A0A8T1UID9-F1
#
_cell.length_a   1.000
_cell.length_b   1.000
_cell.length_c   1.000
_cell.angle_alpha   90.00
_cell.angle_beta   90.00
_cell.angle_gamma   90.00
#
_symmetry.space_group_name_H-M   'P 1'
#
loop_
_entity.id
_entity.type
_entity.pdbx_description
1 polymer ?
#
loop_
_entity_poly.entity_id
_entity_poly.type
_entity_poly.pdbx_seq_one_letter_code
_entity_poly.pdbx_strand_id
1 'polypeptide(L)' 'MEGAPRLVEATIRAKLLDEFGHVLDGWTHALEHYVAVFAWYELDGMTKTAL' A
#
# COMPACT_ATOMS: atom_id res chain seq x y z
N MET A 1 19.56 -2.76 -9.87
CA MET A 1 18.45 -3.74 -9.93
C MET A 1 17.49 -3.38 -8.80
N GLU A 2 16.36 -2.74 -9.10
CA GLU A 2 15.26 -2.68 -8.14
C GLU A 2 14.72 -4.10 -7.97
N GLY A 3 14.71 -4.61 -6.74
CA GLY A 3 14.18 -5.94 -6.46
C GLY A 3 12.68 -5.97 -6.70
N ALA A 4 12.17 -7.07 -7.27
CA ALA A 4 10.75 -7.38 -7.45
C ALA A 4 9.80 -6.87 -6.33
N PRO A 5 10.13 -6.95 -5.02
CA PRO A 5 9.28 -6.36 -3.96
C PRO A 5 8.99 -4.86 -4.13
N ARG A 6 9.99 -4.06 -4.51
CA ARG A 6 9.84 -2.62 -4.70
C ARG A 6 8.94 -2.27 -5.89
N LEU A 7 8.90 -3.14 -6.90
CA LEU A 7 8.02 -3.00 -8.07
C LEU A 7 6.55 -3.31 -7.71
N VAL A 8 6.31 -4.29 -6.85
CA VAL A 8 4.97 -4.62 -6.35
C VAL A 8 4.43 -3.48 -5.49
N GLU A 9 5.22 -2.97 -4.55
CA GLU A 9 4.85 -1.79 -3.75
C GLU A 9 4.55 -0.57 -4.63
N ALA A 10 5.39 -0.29 -5.64
CA ALA A 10 5.16 0.80 -6.58
C ALA A 10 3.87 0.62 -7.40
N THR A 11 3.54 -0.60 -7.79
CA THR A 11 2.31 -0.92 -8.54
C THR A 11 1.06 -0.75 -7.69
N ILE A 12 1.11 -1.19 -6.42
CA ILE A 12 0.02 -1.02 -5.46
C ILE A 12 -0.20 0.47 -5.19
N ARG A 13 0.89 1.21 -4.94
CA ARG A 13 0.88 2.67 -4.79
C ARG A 13 0.22 3.34 -6.00
N ALA A 14 0.65 3.02 -7.23
CA ALA A 14 0.09 3.63 -8.43
C ALA A 14 -1.42 3.35 -8.65
N LYS A 15 -1.94 2.20 -8.21
CA LYS A 15 -3.37 1.84 -8.36
C LYS A 15 -4.29 2.45 -7.31
N LEU A 16 -3.79 2.78 -6.12
CA LEU A 16 -4.57 3.32 -4.99
C LEU A 16 -4.59 4.87 -4.95
N LEU A 17 -3.75 5.53 -5.75
CA LEU A 17 -3.25 6.87 -5.42
C LEU A 17 -4.14 8.08 -5.70
N ASP A 18 -5.24 7.98 -6.45
CA ASP A 18 -6.02 9.20 -6.73
C ASP A 18 -7.05 9.53 -5.63
N GLU A 19 -7.48 8.55 -4.83
CA GLU A 19 -8.58 8.73 -3.87
C GLU A 19 -8.21 8.37 -2.43
N PHE A 20 -7.07 7.71 -2.19
CA PHE A 20 -6.71 7.16 -0.88
C PHE A 20 -5.32 7.60 -0.40
N GLY A 21 -5.26 8.13 0.83
CA GLY A 21 -4.03 8.14 1.61
C GLY A 21 -3.66 6.72 2.00
N HIS A 22 -2.38 6.36 1.96
CA HIS A 22 -1.95 5.00 2.31
C HIS A 22 -0.58 4.95 2.98
N VAL A 23 -0.40 3.94 3.82
CA VAL A 23 0.89 3.50 4.38
C VAL A 23 1.13 2.07 3.90
N LEU A 24 2.31 1.84 3.32
CA LEU A 24 2.80 0.51 2.99
C LEU A 24 3.87 0.13 4.01
N ASP A 25 3.74 -1.07 4.58
CA ASP A 25 4.78 -1.68 5.40
C ASP A 25 5.17 -3.04 4.80
N GLY A 26 6.43 -3.17 4.43
CA GLY A 26 6.96 -4.34 3.74
C GLY A 26 7.87 -5.13 4.68
N TRP A 27 7.66 -6.45 4.77
CA TRP A 27 8.57 -7.34 5.49
C TRP A 27 8.83 -8.62 4.70
N THR A 28 9.97 -9.24 4.97
CA THR A 28 10.35 -10.51 4.36
C THR A 28 10.44 -11.58 5.44
N HIS A 29 9.77 -12.72 5.22
CA HIS A 29 9.91 -13.90 6.07
C HIS A 29 10.27 -15.11 5.21
N ALA A 30 11.38 -15.78 5.56
CA ALA A 30 11.98 -16.83 4.75
C ALA A 30 12.23 -16.37 3.29
N LEU A 31 11.55 -16.96 2.32
CA LEU A 31 11.68 -16.65 0.89
C LEU A 31 10.52 -15.78 0.35
N GLU A 32 9.58 -15.42 1.22
CA GLU A 32 8.38 -14.67 0.84
C GLU A 32 8.47 -13.22 1.31
N HIS A 33 8.06 -12.29 0.45
CA HIS A 33 7.94 -10.89 0.78
C HIS A 33 6.46 -10.52 0.90
N TYR A 34 6.12 -9.92 2.03
CA TYR A 34 4.78 -9.52 2.39
C TYR A 34 4.72 -7.99 2.44
N VAL A 35 3.56 -7.45 2.07
CA VAL A 35 3.29 -6.02 2.12
C VAL A 35 1.94 -5.84 2.81
N ALA A 36 1.93 -5.18 3.96
CA ALA A 36 0.71 -4.64 4.54
C ALA A 36 0.35 -3.32 3.84
N VAL A 37 -0.92 -3.18 3.49
CA VAL A 37 -1.48 -1.98 2.89
C VAL A 37 -2.50 -1.42 3.87
N PHE A 38 -2.21 -0.26 4.43
CA PHE A 38 -3.20 0.54 5.15
C PHE A 38 -3.66 1.66 4.24
N ALA A 39 -4.95 1.73 3.93
CA ALA A 39 -5.53 2.77 3.08
C ALA A 39 -6.68 3.47 3.79
N TRP A 40 -6.79 4.78 3.60
CA TRP A 40 -7.91 5.60 4.03
C TRP A 40 -8.30 6.58 2.94
N TYR A 41 -9.58 6.91 2.86
CA TYR A 41 -10.10 7.95 1.98
C TYR A 41 -10.99 8.90 2.76
N GLU A 42 -11.14 10.10 2.22
CA GLU A 42 -12.09 11.07 2.74
C GLU A 42 -13.40 10.92 1.97
N LEU A 43 -14.49 10.63 2.68
CA LEU A 43 -15.85 10.69 2.14
C LEU A 43 -16.61 11.74 2.92
N ASP A 44 -17.08 12.79 2.25
CA ASP A 44 -17.81 13.90 2.87
C ASP A 44 -17.06 14.57 4.04
N GLY A 45 -15.73 14.65 3.95
CA GLY A 45 -14.87 15.23 4.99
C GLY A 45 -14.65 14.33 6.22
N MET A 46 -15.07 13.06 6.12
CA MET A 46 -14.84 12.05 7.15
C MET A 46 -13.82 11.04 6.65
N THR A 47 -12.75 10.86 7.42
CA THR A 47 -11.73 9.84 7.16
C THR A 47 -12.35 8.46 7.37
N LYS A 48 -12.38 7.67 6.30
CA LYS A 48 -12.78 6.26 6.35
C LYS A 48 -11.59 5.38 6.07
N THR A 49 -11.28 4.52 7.03
CA THR A 49 -10.20 3.53 6.92
C THR A 49 -10.75 2.26 6.29
N ALA A 50 -9.99 1.67 5.35
CA ALA A 50 -10.24 0.32 4.87
C ALA A 50 -9.59 -0.67 5.86
N LEU A 51 -10.30 -0.99 6.95
CA LEU A 51 -9.96 -2.05 7.90
C LEU A 51 -11.21 -2.86 8.23
#